data_AF-A0AA43LH33-F1
#
_entry.id   AF-A0AA43LH33-F1
#
_cell.length_a   1.000
_cell.length_b   1.000
_cell.length_c   1.000
_cell.angle_alpha   90.00
_cell.angle_beta   90.00
_cell.angle_gamma   90.00
#
_symmetry.space_group_name_H-M   'P 1'
#
loop_
_entity.id
_entity.type
_entity.pdbx_description
1 polymer ?
#
loop_
_entity_poly.entity_id
_entity_poly.type
_entity_poly.pdbx_seq_one_letter_code
_entity_poly.pdbx_strand_id
1 'polypeptide(L)' 'MSNKTISMLKLRQVIRLYHQGKGTKAIAGMSFVSGNTIKKYLHIFLSSGQSYESFSAMSDEAVSQ' A
#
# COMPACT_ATOMS: atom_id res chain seq x y z
N MET A 1 -0.18 19.41 -7.29
CA MET A 1 -0.73 18.03 -7.37
C MET A 1 -1.65 17.87 -6.17
N SER A 2 -2.98 17.90 -6.40
CA SER A 2 -3.98 17.93 -5.32
C SER A 2 -3.62 16.97 -4.20
N ASN A 3 -3.71 17.44 -2.95
CA ASN A 3 -3.54 16.68 -1.70
C ASN A 3 -4.60 15.57 -1.59
N LYS A 4 -4.64 14.67 -2.56
CA LYS A 4 -5.50 13.50 -2.55
C LYS A 4 -4.89 12.58 -1.50
N THR A 5 -5.53 12.58 -0.35
CA THR A 5 -5.23 11.74 0.80
C THR A 5 -4.88 10.33 0.32
N ILE A 6 -3.72 9.84 0.76
CA ILE A 6 -3.28 8.50 0.44
C ILE A 6 -4.32 7.55 1.03
N SER A 7 -5.05 6.85 0.18
CA SER A 7 -6.02 5.87 0.64
C SER A 7 -5.27 4.69 1.25
N MET A 8 -5.34 4.55 2.58
CA MET A 8 -4.76 3.43 3.32
C MET A 8 -5.23 2.07 2.80
N LEU A 9 -6.46 1.99 2.28
CA LEU A 9 -6.99 0.78 1.66
C LEU A 9 -6.23 0.42 0.38
N LYS A 10 -5.98 1.38 -0.50
CA LYS A 10 -5.20 1.17 -1.73
C LYS A 10 -3.73 0.90 -1.43
N LEU A 11 -3.15 1.61 -0.46
CA LEU A 11 -1.78 1.39 0.00
C LEU A 11 -1.60 -0.05 0.53
N ARG A 12 -2.51 -0.52 1.39
CA ARG A 12 -2.51 -1.90 1.90
C ARG A 12 -2.66 -2.93 0.79
N GLN A 13 -3.59 -2.72 -0.14
CA GLN A 13 -3.77 -3.64 -1.26
C GLN A 13 -2.47 -3.77 -2.07
N VAL A 14 -1.81 -2.65 -2.37
CA VAL A 14 -0.53 -2.64 -3.11
C VAL A 14 0.56 -3.37 -2.35
N ILE A 15 0.76 -3.07 -1.06
CA ILE A 15 1.81 -3.70 -0.25
C ILE A 15 1.54 -5.20 -0.08
N ARG A 16 0.29 -5.61 0.15
CA ARG A 16 -0.10 -7.02 0.23
C ARG A 16 0.21 -7.77 -1.06
N LEU A 17 -0.06 -7.18 -2.22
CA LEU A 17 0.24 -7.82 -3.51
C LEU A 17 1.75 -7.86 -3.77
N TYR A 18 2.48 -6.82 -3.36
CA TYR A 18 3.94 -6.80 -3.43
C TYR A 18 4.58 -7.88 -2.55
N HIS A 19 4.09 -8.07 -1.33
CA HIS A 19 4.58 -9.12 -0.41
C HIS A 19 4.30 -10.55 -0.93
N GLN A 20 3.26 -10.73 -1.75
CA GLN A 20 3.01 -11.99 -2.47
C GLN A 20 3.96 -12.21 -3.67
N GLY A 21 4.96 -11.36 -3.86
CA GLY A 21 5.92 -11.45 -4.97
C GLY A 21 5.39 -10.93 -6.31
N LYS A 22 4.25 -10.22 -6.33
CA LYS A 22 3.72 -9.66 -7.59
C LYS A 22 4.49 -8.41 -7.99
N GLY A 23 4.93 -8.36 -9.25
CA GLY A 23 5.59 -7.18 -9.81
C GLY A 23 4.64 -5.98 -9.93
N THR A 24 5.19 -4.77 -9.90
CA THR A 24 4.40 -3.50 -9.93
C THR A 24 3.48 -3.36 -11.14
N LYS A 25 3.84 -3.91 -12.31
CA LYS A 25 2.97 -3.97 -13.50
C LYS A 25 1.76 -4.89 -13.29
N ALA A 26 1.96 -6.04 -12.66
CA ALA A 26 0.88 -6.97 -12.33
C ALA A 26 -0.07 -6.37 -11.29
N ILE A 27 0.49 -5.68 -10.29
CA ILE A 27 -0.28 -4.95 -9.28
C ILE A 27 -1.12 -3.84 -9.93
N ALA A 28 -0.57 -3.10 -10.89
CA ALA A 28 -1.30 -2.06 -11.61
C ALA A 28 -2.43 -2.60 -12.50
N GLY A 29 -2.30 -3.84 -12.99
CA GLY A 29 -3.38 -4.51 -13.72
C GLY A 29 -4.46 -5.10 -12.80
N MET A 30 -4.09 -5.53 -11.59
CA MET A 30 -5.02 -6.13 -10.61
C MET A 30 -5.69 -5.10 -9.70
N SER A 31 -5.06 -3.95 -9.52
CA SER A 31 -5.56 -2.85 -8.69
C SER A 31 -5.88 -1.67 -9.58
N PHE A 32 -6.99 -0.97 -9.35
CA PHE A 32 -7.34 0.29 -10.02
C PHE A 32 -6.46 1.46 -9.52
N VAL A 33 -5.15 1.22 -9.40
CA VAL A 33 -4.14 2.14 -8.90
C VAL A 33 -3.08 2.30 -9.97
N SER A 34 -2.79 3.55 -10.34
CA SER A 34 -1.78 3.83 -11.37
C SER A 34 -0.38 3.40 -10.93
N GLY A 35 0.45 3.01 -11.88
CA GLY A 35 1.83 2.59 -11.61
C GLY A 35 2.67 3.61 -10.84
N ASN A 36 2.49 4.92 -11.08
CA ASN A 36 3.16 5.97 -10.31
C ASN A 36 2.71 5.99 -8.85
N THR A 37 1.41 5.77 -8.60
CA THR A 37 0.87 5.70 -7.24
C THR A 37 1.39 4.45 -6.52
N ILE A 38 1.47 3.31 -7.21
CA ILE A 38 2.08 2.08 -6.68
C ILE A 38 3.54 2.33 -6.27
N LYS A 39 4.34 2.96 -7.13
CA LYS A 39 5.74 3.30 -6.79
C LYS A 39 5.82 4.21 -5.57
N LYS A 40 4.96 5.24 -5.49
CA LYS A 40 4.88 6.14 -4.33
C LYS A 40 4.52 5.36 -3.05
N TYR A 41 3.59 4.41 -3.15
CA TYR A 41 3.13 3.57 -2.06
C TYR A 41 4.22 2.63 -1.55
N LEU A 42 4.92 1.94 -2.46
CA LEU A 42 6.09 1.13 -2.11
C LEU A 42 7.18 1.99 -1.49
N HIS A 43 7.43 3.19 -2.04
CA HIS A 43 8.44 4.08 -1.50
C HIS A 43 8.13 4.48 -0.05
N ILE A 44 6.88 4.84 0.26
CA ILE A 44 6.47 5.17 1.63
C ILE A 44 6.66 3.97 2.56
N PHE A 45 6.29 2.76 2.13
CA PHE A 45 6.44 1.54 2.92
C PHE A 45 7.92 1.17 3.16
N LEU A 46 8.76 1.29 2.14
CA LEU A 46 10.19 1.02 2.27
C LEU A 46 10.88 2.09 3.14
N SER A 47 10.49 3.35 2.98
CA SER A 47 11.01 4.47 3.77
C SER A 47 10.55 4.46 5.23
N SER A 48 9.41 3.83 5.54
CA SER A 48 8.98 3.68 6.93
C SER A 48 9.78 2.61 7.69
N GLY A 49 10.50 1.73 6.98
CA GLY A 49 11.30 0.66 7.59
C GLY A 49 10.48 -0.36 8.39
N GLN A 50 9.15 -0.31 8.26
CA GLN A 50 8.25 -1.19 9.00
C GLN A 50 8.08 -2.52 8.28
N SER A 51 8.02 -3.60 9.05
CA SER A 51 7.66 -4.90 8.50
C SER A 51 6.19 -4.92 8.07
N TYR A 52 5.87 -5.76 7.08
CA TYR A 52 4.51 -5.92 6.57
C TYR A 52 3.49 -6.22 7.69
N GLU A 53 3.85 -7.06 8.65
CA GLU A 53 2.97 -7.38 9.79
C GLU A 53 2.66 -6.16 10.65
N SER A 54 3.67 -5.35 10.99
CA SER A 54 3.47 -4.11 11.76
C SER A 54 2.62 -3.10 10.99
N PHE A 55 2.86 -2.97 9.68
CA PHE A 55 2.04 -2.13 8.80
C PHE A 55 0.59 -2.63 8.66
N SER A 56 0.38 -3.95 8.68
CA SER A 56 -0.94 -4.58 8.64
C SER A 56 -1.69 -4.44 9.96
N ALA A 57 -0.99 -4.56 11.10
CA ALA A 57 -1.55 -4.48 12.44
C ALA A 57 -2.02 -3.08 12.82
N MET A 58 -1.25 -2.04 12.45
CA MET A 58 -1.55 -0.62 12.74
C MET A 58 -2.90 -0.13 12.23
N SER A 59 -3.57 -0.89 11.36
CA SER A 59 -4.81 -0.45 10.75
C SER A 59 -6.03 -1.28 11.08
N ASP A 60 -5.90 -2.32 11.92
CA ASP A 60 -7.04 -3.05 12.50
C ASP A 60 -7.53 -2.40 13.81
N GLU A 61 -6.66 -1.65 14.50
CA GLU A 61 -6.98 -0.89 15.73
C GLU A 61 -7.98 0.27 15.51
N ALA A 62 -8.49 0.46 14.28
CA ALA A 62 -9.54 1.42 13.96
C ALA A 62 -10.97 0.85 14.07
N VAL A 63 -11.16 -0.41 14.48
CA VAL A 63 -12.48 -1.01 14.71
C VAL A 63 -12.58 -1.58 16.13
N SER A 64 -12.66 -0.70 17.13
CA SER A 64 -13.36 -0.99 18.38
C SER A 64 -13.67 0.31 19.14
N GLN A 65 -14.77 0.96 18.78
CA GLN A 65 -15.59 1.78 19.70
C GLN A 65 -17.05 1.68 19.28
#